data_AF-A0AAV8AQ90-F1
#
_entry.id   AF-A0AAV8AQ90-F1
#
_cell.length_a   1.000
_cell.length_b   1.000
_cell.length_c   1.000
_cell.angle_alpha   90.00
_cell.angle_beta   90.00
_cell.angle_gamma   90.00
#
_symmetry.space_group_name_H-M   'P 1'
#
loop_
_entity.id
_entity.type
_entity.pdbx_description
1 polymer ?
#
loop_
_entity_poly.entity_id
_entity_poly.type
_entity_poly.pdbx_seq_one_letter_code
_entity_poly.pdbx_strand_id
1 'polypeptide(L)'
;MRSPTGEVIFGGETMRFWDLRAPWLEPLRGPNGLDLSRLKKDIQPWQERRSAEYMTHAPLGSLNSVGGVATEINAVNYVSPRSWLATSHFVLGFFFFVGHLWHAGRARAAAAGFEKGIDRDLEPVLS
;
A
#
# COMPACT_ATOMS: atom_id res chain seq x y z
N MET A 1 -7.81 -14.06 18.79
CA MET A 1 -6.47 -14.54 19.23
C MET A 1 -5.75 -13.40 19.93
N ARG A 2 -4.47 -13.55 20.31
CA ARG A 2 -3.66 -12.44 20.84
C ARG A 2 -2.66 -11.94 19.81
N SER A 3 -2.38 -10.64 19.82
CA SER A 3 -1.22 -10.04 19.16
C SER A 3 0.08 -10.49 19.87
N PRO A 4 1.27 -10.22 19.28
CA PRO A 4 2.55 -10.47 19.96
C PRO A 4 2.70 -9.74 21.30
N THR A 5 1.97 -8.63 21.49
CA THR A 5 1.99 -7.78 22.70
C THR A 5 0.80 -7.99 23.62
N GLY A 6 -0.10 -8.92 23.30
CA GLY A 6 -1.16 -9.39 24.19
C GLY A 6 -2.54 -8.78 23.95
N GLU A 7 -2.73 -7.83 23.04
CA GLU A 7 -4.05 -7.32 22.67
C GLU A 7 -4.93 -8.41 22.04
N VAL A 8 -6.24 -8.33 22.28
CA VAL A 8 -7.22 -9.19 21.61
C VAL A 8 -7.44 -8.69 20.17
N ILE A 9 -7.19 -9.56 19.19
CA ILE A 9 -7.26 -9.26 17.75
C ILE A 9 -8.08 -10.32 17.00
N PHE A 10 -8.51 -9.98 15.77
CA PHE A 10 -9.11 -10.95 14.84
C PHE A 10 -8.12 -12.07 14.48
N GLY A 11 -8.64 -13.28 14.22
CA GLY A 11 -7.85 -14.46 13.87
C GLY A 11 -7.68 -14.70 12.37
N GLY A 12 -7.04 -15.80 11.99
CA GLY A 12 -6.76 -16.14 10.58
C GLY A 12 -5.66 -15.26 9.97
N GLU A 13 -5.55 -15.23 8.65
CA GLU A 13 -4.51 -14.45 7.96
C GLU A 13 -4.60 -12.94 8.19
N THR A 14 -5.78 -12.44 8.58
CA THR A 14 -5.99 -11.02 8.92
C THR A 14 -5.28 -10.60 10.22
N MET A 15 -4.64 -11.54 10.93
CA MET A 15 -3.76 -11.22 12.07
C MET A 15 -2.68 -10.18 11.69
N ARG A 16 -2.24 -10.15 10.43
CA ARG A 16 -1.25 -9.19 9.92
C ARG A 16 -1.75 -7.74 9.85
N PHE A 17 -3.07 -7.52 10.00
CA PHE A 17 -3.73 -6.21 9.91
C PHE A 17 -4.36 -5.77 11.22
N TRP A 18 -3.90 -6.31 12.35
CA TRP A 18 -4.45 -6.00 13.67
C TRP A 18 -4.30 -4.52 14.09
N ASP A 19 -3.40 -3.79 13.43
CA ASP A 19 -3.19 -2.36 13.57
C ASP A 19 -4.29 -1.50 12.93
N LEU A 20 -5.23 -2.10 12.18
CA LEU A 20 -6.36 -1.38 11.58
C LEU A 20 -7.17 -0.65 12.65
N ARG A 21 -7.41 0.63 12.39
CA ARG A 21 -8.32 1.49 13.15
C ARG A 21 -9.38 2.01 12.20
N ALA A 22 -10.66 1.83 12.54
CA ALA A 22 -11.75 2.24 11.67
C ALA A 22 -12.99 2.64 12.48
N PRO A 23 -13.74 3.69 12.08
CA PRO A 23 -14.86 4.21 12.87
C PRO A 23 -15.98 3.18 13.10
N TRP A 24 -16.13 2.20 12.21
CA TRP A 24 -17.11 1.12 12.36
C TRP A 24 -16.61 -0.03 13.26
N LEU A 25 -15.33 -0.06 13.63
CA LEU A 25 -14.72 -1.10 14.47
C LEU A 25 -14.31 -0.57 15.86
N GLU A 26 -13.88 0.69 15.97
CA GLU A 26 -13.44 1.30 17.22
C GLU A 26 -14.41 1.18 18.39
N PRO A 27 -15.75 1.28 18.21
CA PRO A 27 -16.69 1.09 19.33
C PRO A 27 -16.58 -0.27 20.01
N LEU A 28 -16.08 -1.30 19.31
CA LEU A 28 -15.91 -2.65 19.82
C LEU A 28 -14.54 -2.87 20.51
N ARG A 29 -13.69 -1.84 20.55
CA ARG A 29 -12.36 -1.88 21.18
C ARG A 29 -12.41 -1.35 22.61
N GLY A 30 -11.72 -2.03 23.52
CA GLY A 30 -11.42 -1.60 24.89
C GLY A 30 -9.91 -1.41 25.10
N PRO A 31 -9.46 -1.23 26.37
CA PRO A 31 -8.05 -0.99 26.68
C PRO A 31 -7.09 -2.10 26.23
N ASN A 32 -7.57 -3.34 26.13
CA ASN A 32 -6.77 -4.52 25.80
C ASN A 32 -7.09 -5.10 24.40
N GLY A 33 -7.55 -4.27 23.45
CA GLY A 33 -7.96 -4.71 22.11
C GLY A 33 -9.48 -4.94 22.01
N LEU A 34 -9.91 -5.87 21.17
CA LEU A 34 -11.34 -6.16 20.99
C LEU A 34 -11.99 -6.67 22.29
N ASP A 35 -13.08 -6.04 22.70
CA ASP A 35 -13.78 -6.35 23.95
C ASP A 35 -14.83 -7.45 23.74
N LEU A 36 -14.66 -8.57 24.43
CA LEU A 36 -15.55 -9.74 24.30
C LEU A 36 -16.99 -9.46 24.75
N SER A 37 -17.20 -8.58 25.72
CA SER A 37 -18.54 -8.23 26.20
C SER A 37 -19.29 -7.41 25.14
N ARG A 38 -18.60 -6.44 24.52
CA ARG A 38 -19.14 -5.60 23.44
C ARG A 38 -19.42 -6.42 22.19
N LEU A 39 -18.51 -7.32 21.81
CA LEU A 39 -18.72 -8.22 20.67
C LEU A 39 -19.97 -9.10 20.83
N LYS A 40 -20.37 -9.44 22.07
CA LYS A 40 -21.55 -10.25 22.33
C LYS A 40 -22.86 -9.46 22.32
N LYS A 41 -22.83 -8.15 22.58
CA LYS A 41 -24.02 -7.38 22.95
C LYS A 41 -24.23 -6.08 22.19
N ASP A 42 -23.15 -5.49 21.68
CA ASP A 42 -23.14 -4.09 21.27
C ASP A 42 -22.91 -3.89 19.76
N ILE A 43 -22.82 -4.97 18.98
CA ILE A 43 -22.71 -4.88 17.51
C ILE A 43 -23.99 -4.24 16.95
N GLN A 44 -23.81 -3.17 16.18
CA GLN A 44 -24.92 -2.44 15.58
C GLN A 44 -25.14 -2.84 14.12
N PRO A 45 -26.39 -2.85 13.63
CA PRO A 45 -26.69 -3.20 12.24
C PRO A 45 -25.97 -2.35 11.19
N TRP A 46 -25.64 -1.10 11.50
CA TRP A 46 -24.89 -0.24 10.58
C TRP A 46 -23.41 -0.63 10.48
N GLN A 47 -22.81 -1.17 11.56
CA GLN A 47 -21.45 -1.72 11.54
C GLN A 47 -21.41 -2.97 10.69
N GLU A 48 -22.41 -3.85 10.82
CA GLU A 48 -22.56 -5.04 9.99
C GLU A 48 -22.64 -4.68 8.51
N ARG A 49 -23.55 -3.78 8.12
CA ARG A 49 -23.67 -3.32 6.72
C ARG A 49 -22.37 -2.73 6.19
N ARG A 50 -21.69 -1.88 6.98
CA ARG A 50 -20.41 -1.28 6.58
C ARG A 50 -19.30 -2.32 6.44
N SER A 51 -19.25 -3.32 7.32
CA SER A 51 -18.27 -4.40 7.23
C SER A 51 -18.50 -5.28 6.00
N ALA A 52 -19.76 -5.59 5.67
CA ALA A 52 -20.13 -6.35 4.48
C ALA A 52 -19.81 -5.56 3.18
N GLU A 53 -20.09 -4.26 3.17
CA GLU A 53 -19.74 -3.36 2.06
C GLU A 53 -18.24 -3.39 1.78
N TYR A 54 -17.39 -3.20 2.81
CA TYR A 54 -15.94 -3.19 2.63
C TYR A 54 -15.33 -4.55 2.34
N MET A 55 -15.92 -5.63 2.85
CA MET A 55 -15.50 -6.99 2.49
C MET A 55 -15.73 -7.27 1.01
N THR A 56 -16.90 -6.89 0.49
CA THR A 56 -17.30 -7.15 -0.91
C THR A 56 -16.71 -6.17 -1.92
N HIS A 57 -16.18 -5.04 -1.46
CA HIS A 57 -15.45 -4.05 -2.27
C HIS A 57 -13.97 -3.99 -1.89
N ALA A 58 -13.38 -5.15 -1.60
CA ALA A 58 -11.94 -5.27 -1.38
C ALA A 58 -11.17 -4.74 -2.61
N PRO A 59 -10.00 -4.10 -2.44
CA PRO A 59 -9.28 -3.44 -3.53
C PRO A 59 -8.51 -4.42 -4.45
N LEU A 60 -9.21 -5.43 -4.97
CA LEU A 60 -8.71 -6.44 -5.90
C LEU A 60 -9.50 -6.40 -7.21
N GLY A 61 -8.78 -6.51 -8.32
CA GLY A 61 -9.38 -6.61 -9.65
C GLY A 61 -8.32 -6.69 -10.75
N SER A 62 -8.75 -7.03 -11.96
CA SER A 62 -7.91 -7.14 -13.15
C SER A 62 -7.72 -5.79 -13.86
N LEU A 63 -6.76 -5.73 -14.78
CA LEU A 63 -6.47 -4.52 -15.56
C LEU A 63 -7.65 -4.08 -16.46
N ASN A 64 -8.47 -5.02 -16.94
CA ASN A 64 -9.70 -4.75 -17.70
C ASN A 64 -10.94 -4.55 -16.80
N SER A 65 -10.73 -4.25 -15.52
CA SER A 65 -11.74 -3.88 -14.54
C SER A 65 -12.70 -4.98 -14.07
N VAL A 66 -12.29 -6.24 -14.10
CA VAL A 66 -13.04 -7.34 -13.47
C VAL A 66 -12.69 -7.36 -11.98
N GLY A 67 -13.67 -7.10 -11.11
CA GLY A 67 -13.48 -7.05 -9.67
C GLY A 67 -13.46 -8.44 -9.04
N GLY A 68 -12.63 -8.61 -8.01
CA GLY A 68 -12.47 -9.88 -7.29
C GLY A 68 -11.06 -10.45 -7.38
N VAL A 69 -10.94 -11.73 -7.05
CA VAL A 69 -9.66 -12.45 -7.11
C VAL A 69 -9.24 -12.75 -8.56
N ALA A 70 -7.99 -13.13 -8.79
CA ALA A 70 -7.48 -13.40 -10.13
C ALA A 70 -8.19 -14.56 -10.87
N THR A 71 -8.87 -15.45 -10.14
CA THR A 71 -9.65 -16.57 -10.68
C THR A 71 -11.15 -16.27 -10.75
N GLU A 72 -11.55 -15.02 -10.50
CA GLU A 72 -12.96 -14.61 -10.58
C GLU A 72 -13.43 -14.61 -12.03
N ILE A 73 -14.70 -14.97 -12.24
CA ILE A 73 -15.32 -14.90 -13.56
C ILE A 73 -15.67 -13.44 -13.91
N ASN A 74 -15.90 -13.16 -15.20
CA ASN A 74 -16.34 -11.83 -15.65
C ASN A 74 -17.78 -11.54 -15.20
N ALA A 75 -17.94 -10.93 -14.01
CA ALA A 75 -19.24 -10.62 -13.44
C ALA A 75 -19.38 -9.17 -12.95
N VAL A 76 -18.38 -8.65 -12.23
CA VAL A 76 -18.45 -7.32 -11.59
C VAL A 76 -17.43 -6.39 -12.23
N ASN A 77 -17.87 -5.23 -12.73
CA ASN A 77 -16.98 -4.19 -13.25
C ASN A 77 -16.54 -3.26 -12.12
N TYR A 78 -15.41 -3.57 -11.47
CA TYR A 78 -14.92 -2.82 -10.32
C TYR A 78 -13.39 -2.94 -10.16
N VAL A 79 -12.72 -1.80 -10.01
CA VAL A 79 -11.36 -1.71 -9.45
C VAL A 79 -11.34 -0.52 -8.50
N SER A 80 -10.80 -0.72 -7.29
CA SER A 80 -10.75 0.34 -6.29
C SER A 80 -9.93 1.54 -6.79
N PRO A 81 -10.40 2.78 -6.60
CA PRO A 81 -9.59 3.99 -6.84
C PRO A 81 -8.27 3.98 -6.05
N ARG A 82 -8.21 3.28 -4.90
CA ARG A 82 -6.98 3.08 -4.13
C ARG A 82 -5.92 2.38 -4.96
N SER A 83 -6.29 1.35 -5.71
CA SER A 83 -5.39 0.58 -6.57
C SER A 83 -4.90 1.42 -7.75
N TRP A 84 -5.78 2.17 -8.40
CA TRP A 84 -5.40 3.08 -9.49
C TRP A 84 -4.44 4.17 -9.05
N LEU A 85 -4.76 4.84 -7.94
CA LEU A 85 -3.93 5.94 -7.44
C LEU A 85 -2.59 5.42 -6.91
N ALA A 86 -2.58 4.33 -6.14
CA ALA A 86 -1.33 3.78 -5.60
C ALA A 86 -0.37 3.30 -6.71
N THR A 87 -0.87 2.56 -7.69
CA THR A 87 -0.03 2.01 -8.77
C THR A 87 0.51 3.11 -9.68
N SER A 88 -0.33 4.06 -10.08
CA SER A 88 0.10 5.21 -10.90
C SER A 88 1.18 6.04 -10.19
N HIS A 89 0.96 6.40 -8.92
CA HIS A 89 1.93 7.22 -8.18
C HIS A 89 3.21 6.46 -7.87
N PHE A 90 3.16 5.15 -7.66
CA PHE A 90 4.38 4.34 -7.49
C PHE A 90 5.24 4.35 -8.76
N VAL A 91 4.63 4.13 -9.93
CA VAL A 91 5.34 4.17 -11.22
C VAL A 91 5.91 5.56 -11.49
N LEU A 92 5.13 6.62 -11.24
CA LEU A 92 5.62 7.99 -11.36
C LEU A 92 6.79 8.26 -10.41
N GLY A 93 6.65 7.91 -9.13
CA GLY A 93 7.71 8.09 -8.13
C GLY A 93 9.01 7.38 -8.51
N PHE A 94 8.92 6.16 -9.05
CA PHE A 94 10.08 5.43 -9.57
C PHE A 94 10.79 6.19 -10.69
N PHE A 95 10.06 6.66 -11.71
CA PHE A 95 10.67 7.40 -12.81
C PHE A 95 11.20 8.77 -12.41
N PHE A 96 10.60 9.41 -11.40
CA PHE A 96 11.16 10.62 -10.80
C PHE A 96 12.51 10.34 -10.13
N PHE A 97 12.65 9.20 -9.44
CA PHE A 97 13.92 8.79 -8.86
C PHE A 97 14.98 8.48 -9.93
N VAL A 98 14.60 7.78 -11.00
CA VAL A 98 15.51 7.53 -12.15
C VAL A 98 15.94 8.86 -12.78
N GLY A 99 15.01 9.78 -13.01
CA GLY A 99 15.30 11.13 -13.52
C GLY A 99 16.20 11.92 -12.57
N HIS A 100 15.99 11.82 -11.26
CA HIS A 100 16.86 12.43 -10.26
C HIS A 100 18.30 11.93 -10.38
N LEU A 101 18.52 10.60 -10.39
CA LEU A 101 19.86 10.03 -10.51
C LEU A 101 20.56 10.46 -11.81
N TRP A 102 19.84 10.38 -12.92
CA TRP A 102 20.34 10.78 -14.23
C TRP A 102 20.77 12.26 -14.24
N HIS A 103 19.88 13.16 -13.83
CA HIS A 103 20.15 14.60 -13.88
C HIS A 103 21.15 15.05 -12.82
N ALA A 104 21.14 14.47 -11.62
CA ALA A 104 22.12 14.78 -10.58
C ALA A 104 23.54 14.36 -11.01
N GLY A 105 23.69 13.14 -11.55
CA GLY A 105 24.96 12.65 -12.09
C GLY A 105 25.48 13.53 -13.22
N ARG A 106 24.62 13.83 -14.21
CA ARG A 106 24.98 14.69 -15.34
C ARG A 106 25.34 16.11 -14.89
N ALA A 107 24.58 16.70 -13.97
CA ALA A 107 24.86 18.04 -13.46
C ALA A 107 26.22 18.10 -12.76
N ARG A 108 26.58 17.08 -11.97
CA ARG A 108 27.89 16.99 -11.32
C ARG A 108 29.01 16.83 -12.35
N ALA A 109 28.87 15.93 -13.32
CA ALA A 109 29.86 15.74 -14.37
C ALA A 109 30.08 17.03 -15.19
N ALA A 110 29.00 17.77 -15.47
CA ALA A 110 29.07 19.03 -16.21
C ALA A 110 29.73 20.14 -15.41
N ALA A 111 29.43 20.24 -14.11
CA ALA A 111 30.10 21.18 -13.21
C ALA A 111 31.60 20.90 -13.07
N ALA A 112 32.01 19.63 -13.17
CA ALA A 112 33.41 19.21 -13.14
C ALA A 112 34.08 19.15 -14.53
N GLY A 113 33.34 19.42 -15.62
CA GLY A 113 33.87 19.60 -16.97
C GLY A 113 34.20 18.33 -17.77
N PHE A 114 33.74 17.15 -17.34
CA PHE A 114 34.00 15.87 -18.03
C PHE A 114 32.73 15.17 -18.54
N GLU A 115 31.59 15.86 -18.60
CA GLU A 115 30.32 15.28 -19.06
C GLU A 115 30.32 14.85 -20.52
N LYS A 116 31.28 15.33 -21.31
CA LYS A 116 31.44 15.04 -22.75
C LYS A 116 32.45 13.91 -23.03
N GLY A 117 33.06 13.35 -22.00
CA GLY A 117 34.10 12.32 -22.13
C GLY A 117 35.38 12.68 -21.40
N ILE A 118 36.35 11.77 -21.47
CA ILE A 118 37.66 11.89 -20.83
C ILE A 118 38.62 12.61 -21.80
N ASP A 119 39.44 13.53 -21.27
CA ASP A 119 40.54 14.13 -22.01
C ASP A 119 41.62 13.08 -22.28
N ARG A 120 41.98 12.89 -23.56
CA ARG A 120 42.94 11.87 -23.98
C ARG A 120 44.37 12.18 -23.54
N ASP A 121 44.68 13.45 -23.31
CA ASP A 121 46.02 13.88 -22.91
C ASP A 121 46.18 13.96 -21.38
N LEU A 122 45.06 13.95 -20.64
CA LEU A 122 45.00 14.12 -19.18
C LEU A 122 44.09 13.07 -18.51
N GLU A 123 44.29 11.79 -18.81
CA GLU A 123 43.50 10.70 -18.21
C GLU A 123 43.82 10.54 -16.71
N PRO A 124 42.87 10.80 -15.78
CA PRO A 124 43.18 10.85 -14.35
C PRO A 124 43.62 9.52 -13.73
N VAL A 125 43.28 8.39 -14.36
CA VAL A 125 43.63 7.03 -13.88
C VAL A 125 45.09 6.68 -14.16
N LEU A 126 45.75 7.35 -15.11
CA LEU A 126 47.14 7.07 -15.51
C LEU A 126 48.18 7.92 -14.75
N SER A 127 47.74 8.75 -13.80
CA SER A 127 48.58 9.65 -12.98
C SER A 127 49.01 9.01 -11.66
#